data_AF-A0A950T828-F1
#
_entry.id   AF-A0A950T828-F1
#
_cell.length_a   1.000
_cell.length_b   1.000
_cell.length_c   1.000
_cell.angle_alpha   90.00
_cell.angle_beta   90.00
_cell.angle_gamma   90.00
#
_symmetry.space_group_name_H-M   'P 1'
#
loop_
_entity.id
_entity.type
_entity.pdbx_description
1 polymer ?
#
loop_
_entity_poly.entity_id
_entity_poly.type
_entity_poly.pdbx_seq_one_letter_code
_entity_poly.pdbx_strand_id
1 'polypeptide(L)'
;MDDNGILRVAAVQAAPIFLNRDASLEKAVNLIKQAADEGAMLAAFGEAWLPGYPIHALASSGSPLWWELASAYLDQSIEIPGPVTDALC
;
A
#
# COMPACT_ATOMS: atom_id res chain seq x y z
N MET A 1 0.56 -15.85 17.74
CA MET A 1 0.29 -15.64 19.17
C MET A 1 1.57 -15.97 19.91
N ASP A 2 1.91 -15.21 20.92
CA ASP A 2 2.96 -15.61 21.86
C ASP A 2 2.50 -16.81 22.72
N ASP A 3 3.37 -17.28 23.62
CA ASP A 3 3.07 -18.40 24.52
C ASP A 3 1.91 -18.14 25.48
N ASN A 4 1.47 -16.87 25.62
CA ASN A 4 0.33 -16.47 26.43
C ASN A 4 -0.97 -16.34 25.61
N GLY A 5 -0.93 -16.65 24.31
CA GLY A 5 -2.08 -16.49 23.42
C GLY A 5 -2.32 -15.04 22.99
N ILE A 6 -1.39 -14.12 23.20
CA ILE A 6 -1.55 -12.71 22.81
C ILE A 6 -1.08 -12.54 21.36
N LEU A 7 -1.90 -11.87 20.53
CA LEU A 7 -1.54 -11.44 19.18
C LEU A 7 -1.34 -9.93 19.17
N ARG A 8 -0.09 -9.48 19.03
CA ARG A 8 0.21 -8.07 18.81
C ARG A 8 0.08 -7.75 17.32
N VAL A 9 -0.61 -6.65 17.01
CA VAL A 9 -0.86 -6.21 15.63
C VAL A 9 -0.56 -4.71 15.51
N ALA A 10 -0.24 -4.25 14.31
CA ALA A 10 0.04 -2.86 13.98
C ALA A 10 -0.97 -2.32 12.96
N ALA A 11 -1.56 -1.18 13.26
CA ALA A 11 -2.31 -0.36 12.30
C ALA A 11 -1.38 0.74 11.79
N VAL A 12 -0.95 0.64 10.55
CA VAL A 12 0.03 1.57 9.96
C VAL A 12 -0.69 2.80 9.44
N GLN A 13 -0.55 3.91 10.16
CA GLN A 13 -1.04 5.22 9.73
C GLN A 13 0.10 6.07 9.18
N ALA A 14 0.31 5.97 7.87
CA ALA A 14 1.30 6.77 7.14
C ALA A 14 0.72 7.16 5.78
N ALA A 15 1.20 8.25 5.17
CA ALA A 15 0.91 8.55 3.76
C ALA A 15 1.81 7.69 2.84
N PRO A 16 1.34 7.24 1.67
CA PRO A 16 2.22 6.64 0.66
C PRO A 16 3.08 7.72 -0.02
N ILE A 17 4.01 7.29 -0.87
CA ILE A 17 4.61 8.18 -1.87
C ILE A 17 3.63 8.19 -3.06
N PHE A 18 2.73 9.16 -3.03
CA PHE A 18 1.58 9.20 -3.93
C PHE A 18 1.97 9.02 -5.39
N LEU A 19 1.31 8.08 -6.07
CA LEU A 19 1.51 7.77 -7.49
C LEU A 19 2.96 7.36 -7.84
N ASN A 20 3.65 6.76 -6.86
CA ASN A 20 4.94 6.13 -7.03
C ASN A 20 4.93 4.76 -6.34
N ARG A 21 4.68 3.72 -7.13
CA ARG A 21 4.59 2.32 -6.66
C ARG A 21 5.87 1.85 -6.00
N ASP A 22 7.01 2.09 -6.62
CA ASP A 22 8.28 1.51 -6.18
C ASP A 22 8.77 2.19 -4.89
N ALA A 23 8.65 3.52 -4.78
CA ALA A 23 8.98 4.24 -3.55
C ALA A 23 7.98 3.95 -2.41
N SER A 24 6.71 3.74 -2.73
CA SER A 24 5.71 3.31 -1.75
C SER A 24 5.94 1.87 -1.29
N LEU A 25 6.41 0.97 -2.17
CA LEU A 25 6.79 -0.40 -1.82
C LEU A 25 7.98 -0.40 -0.86
N GLU A 26 9.03 0.36 -1.15
CA GLU A 26 10.18 0.50 -0.25
C GLU A 26 9.73 0.99 1.14
N LYS A 27 8.84 2.00 1.16
CA LYS A 27 8.25 2.50 2.39
C LYS A 27 7.41 1.44 3.12
N ALA A 28 6.60 0.65 2.41
CA ALA A 28 5.82 -0.44 3.00
C ALA A 28 6.73 -1.47 3.68
N VAL A 29 7.77 -1.92 2.99
CA VAL A 29 8.75 -2.87 3.54
C VAL A 29 9.40 -2.33 4.82
N ASN A 30 9.79 -1.06 4.83
CA ASN A 30 10.38 -0.44 6.02
C ASN A 30 9.38 -0.32 7.19
N LEU A 31 8.13 0.02 6.93
CA LEU A 31 7.08 0.09 7.96
C LEU A 31 6.70 -1.30 8.50
N ILE A 32 6.68 -2.33 7.65
CA ILE A 32 6.48 -3.72 8.07
C ILE A 32 7.62 -4.18 8.98
N LYS A 33 8.88 -3.88 8.61
CA LYS A 33 10.05 -4.18 9.45
C LYS A 33 9.97 -3.47 10.80
N GLN A 34 9.62 -2.18 10.82
CA GLN A 34 9.43 -1.44 12.06
C GLN A 34 8.34 -2.09 12.95
N ALA A 35 7.20 -2.46 12.37
CA ALA A 35 6.14 -3.13 13.12
C ALA A 35 6.60 -4.47 13.70
N ALA A 36 7.41 -5.24 12.96
CA ALA A 36 8.01 -6.48 13.42
C ALA A 36 9.01 -6.25 14.57
N ASP A 37 9.86 -5.22 14.48
CA ASP A 37 10.80 -4.83 15.54
C ASP A 37 10.07 -4.41 16.84
N GLU A 38 8.85 -3.88 16.72
CA GLU A 38 7.94 -3.57 17.83
C GLU A 38 7.11 -4.79 18.31
N GLY A 39 7.36 -5.97 17.74
CA GLY A 39 6.78 -7.25 18.12
C GLY A 39 5.40 -7.53 17.50
N ALA A 40 4.96 -6.77 16.50
CA ALA A 40 3.71 -7.05 15.80
C ALA A 40 3.87 -8.28 14.89
N MET A 41 2.84 -9.13 14.89
CA MET A 41 2.75 -10.33 14.04
C MET A 41 1.90 -10.09 12.78
N LEU A 42 1.23 -8.94 12.71
CA LEU A 42 0.41 -8.50 11.59
C LEU A 42 0.52 -6.98 11.50
N ALA A 43 0.79 -6.46 10.31
CA ALA A 43 0.71 -5.03 10.01
C ALA A 43 -0.35 -4.79 8.92
N ALA A 44 -1.29 -3.89 9.18
CA ALA A 44 -2.33 -3.51 8.25
C ALA A 44 -2.15 -2.05 7.81
N PHE A 45 -2.37 -1.79 6.52
CA PHE A 45 -2.32 -0.46 5.92
C PHE A 45 -3.73 0.05 5.60
N GLY A 46 -3.84 1.34 5.29
CA GLY A 46 -5.10 1.93 4.81
C GLY A 46 -5.55 1.35 3.46
N GLU A 47 -6.83 1.55 3.14
CA GLU A 47 -7.40 1.14 1.85
C GLU A 47 -6.65 1.81 0.68
N ALA A 48 -6.35 1.01 -0.35
CA ALA A 48 -5.65 1.45 -1.57
C ALA A 48 -4.32 2.18 -1.31
N TRP A 49 -3.64 1.88 -0.21
CA TRP A 49 -2.44 2.62 0.20
C TRP A 49 -1.27 2.51 -0.80
N LEU A 50 -1.09 1.36 -1.46
CA LEU A 50 -0.02 1.12 -2.42
C LEU A 50 -0.56 1.18 -3.86
N PRO A 51 -0.26 2.22 -4.67
CA PRO A 51 0.62 3.38 -4.43
C PRO A 51 -0.08 4.62 -3.83
N GLY A 52 -1.38 4.54 -3.57
CA GLY A 52 -2.19 5.62 -3.02
C GLY A 52 -3.62 5.56 -3.54
N TYR A 53 -4.53 6.28 -2.89
CA TYR A 53 -5.95 6.19 -3.21
C TYR A 53 -6.24 6.64 -4.66
N PRO A 54 -7.14 5.97 -5.40
CA PRO A 54 -7.45 6.29 -6.80
C PRO A 54 -8.22 7.60 -6.94
N ILE A 55 -7.51 8.74 -6.92
CA ILE A 55 -8.13 10.08 -6.97
C ILE A 55 -8.91 10.35 -8.27
N HIS A 56 -8.66 9.60 -9.35
CA HIS A 56 -9.42 9.72 -10.59
C HIS A 56 -10.91 9.43 -10.38
N ALA A 57 -11.28 8.63 -9.36
CA ALA A 57 -12.66 8.37 -8.98
C ALA A 57 -13.42 9.63 -8.49
N LEU A 58 -12.69 10.69 -8.14
CA LEU A 58 -13.25 11.99 -7.75
C LEU A 58 -13.49 12.92 -8.95
N ALA A 59 -12.95 12.59 -10.12
CA ALA A 59 -13.19 13.33 -11.36
C ALA A 59 -14.50 12.89 -12.02
N SER A 60 -15.08 13.75 -12.86
CA SER A 60 -16.26 13.38 -13.66
C SER A 60 -15.93 12.21 -14.60
N SER A 61 -16.64 11.10 -14.44
CA SER A 61 -16.46 9.88 -15.24
C SER A 61 -16.48 10.18 -16.74
N GLY A 62 -15.48 9.68 -17.46
CA GLY A 62 -15.34 9.87 -18.91
C GLY A 62 -14.77 11.22 -19.35
N SER A 63 -14.47 12.14 -18.42
CA SER A 63 -13.78 13.39 -18.76
C SER A 63 -12.31 13.15 -19.17
N PRO A 64 -11.68 14.08 -19.92
CA PRO A 64 -10.26 13.98 -20.25
C PRO A 64 -9.35 13.82 -19.02
N LEU A 65 -9.63 14.59 -17.96
CA LEU A 65 -8.89 14.50 -16.69
C LEU A 65 -9.04 13.12 -16.03
N TRP A 66 -10.24 12.53 -16.10
CA TRP A 66 -10.46 11.18 -15.59
C TRP A 66 -9.58 10.17 -16.32
N TRP A 67 -9.52 10.22 -17.66
CA TRP A 67 -8.69 9.31 -18.46
C TRP A 67 -7.20 9.50 -18.23
N GLU A 68 -6.73 10.75 -18.10
CA GLU A 68 -5.33 11.06 -17.82
C GLU A 68 -4.90 10.49 -16.46
N LEU A 69 -5.68 10.74 -15.41
CA LEU A 69 -5.40 10.24 -14.07
C LEU A 69 -5.56 8.71 -13.98
N ALA A 70 -6.55 8.12 -14.67
CA ALA A 70 -6.73 6.67 -14.70
C ALA A 70 -5.57 5.97 -15.42
N SER A 71 -5.07 6.53 -16.53
CA SER A 71 -3.88 6.01 -17.21
C SER A 71 -2.66 6.05 -16.31
N ALA A 72 -2.38 7.21 -15.69
CA ALA A 72 -1.26 7.34 -14.77
C ALA A 72 -1.37 6.40 -13.56
N TYR A 73 -2.59 6.16 -13.06
CA TYR A 73 -2.83 5.21 -11.98
C TYR A 73 -2.60 3.76 -12.43
N LEU A 74 -3.02 3.41 -13.65
CA LEU A 74 -2.80 2.09 -14.22
C LEU A 74 -1.31 1.78 -14.40
N ASP A 75 -0.51 2.77 -14.80
CA ASP A 75 0.95 2.63 -14.88
C ASP A 75 1.59 2.29 -13.52
N GLN A 76 0.93 2.65 -12.42
CA GLN A 76 1.37 2.35 -11.05
C GLN A 76 0.69 1.09 -10.46
N SER A 77 -0.03 0.33 -11.28
CA SER A 77 -0.71 -0.90 -10.83
C SER A 77 0.27 -1.99 -10.39
N ILE A 78 -0.26 -2.90 -9.58
CA ILE A 78 0.48 -4.03 -9.02
C ILE A 78 -0.05 -5.30 -9.68
N GLU A 79 0.83 -6.09 -10.25
CA GLU A 79 0.52 -7.43 -10.72
C GLU A 79 0.53 -8.44 -9.56
N ILE A 80 -0.45 -9.33 -9.54
CA ILE A 80 -0.59 -10.37 -8.51
C ILE A 80 -0.70 -11.74 -9.21
N PRO A 81 0.20 -12.70 -8.95
CA PRO A 81 1.46 -12.56 -8.21
C PRO A 81 2.51 -11.78 -9.02
N GLY A 82 3.48 -11.17 -8.35
CA GLY A 82 4.60 -10.52 -9.03
C GLY A 82 5.64 -9.92 -8.07
N PRO A 83 6.69 -9.27 -8.60
CA PRO A 83 7.82 -8.79 -7.81
C PRO A 83 7.44 -7.87 -6.64
N VAL A 84 6.36 -7.08 -6.78
CA VAL A 84 5.86 -6.20 -5.73
C VAL A 84 5.24 -7.00 -4.58
N THR A 85 4.45 -8.04 -4.89
CA THR A 85 3.88 -8.90 -3.84
C THR A 85 4.93 -9.79 -3.20
N ASP A 86 5.92 -10.26 -3.96
CA ASP A 86 7.03 -11.08 -3.46
C ASP A 86 7.93 -10.31 -2.48
N ALA A 87 8.01 -8.98 -2.61
CA ALA A 87 8.74 -8.14 -1.67
C ALA A 87 8.00 -7.94 -0.33
N LEU A 88 6.70 -8.25 -0.26
CA LEU A 88 5.85 -8.11 0.93
C LEU A 88 5.60 -9.44 1.67
N CYS A 89 5.81 -10.57 1.01
CA CYS A 89 5.36 -11.91 1.42
C CYS A 89 6.49 -12.95 1.36
#